data_AF-A0A397MC02-F1
#
_entry.id   AF-A0A397MC02-F1
#
_cell.length_a   1.000
_cell.length_b   1.000
_cell.length_c   1.000
_cell.angle_alpha   90.00
_cell.angle_beta   90.00
_cell.angle_gamma   90.00
#
_symmetry.space_group_name_H-M   'P 1'
#
loop_
_entity.id
_entity.type
_entity.pdbx_description
1 polymer ?
#
loop_
_entity_poly.entity_id
_entity_poly.type
_entity_poly.pdbx_seq_one_letter_code
_entity_poly.pdbx_strand_id
1 'polypeptide(L)'
;MRNIILLSLCLGLVACSANPQRLYQEQVVNASTPLAKTPQEALRNTSAQPMQIAPGWRPEQWKITAQEPRLLINGTPSNYRVFSVDLKAGKPFQIKVNSWCVNACLGFSKYVLVPYLILLDDESKVVGQGFGQVRGIVGVIDQDLTGQVDRNGTYYLIVAADNRNPGKQVLIDNVMVVGSSVPANGPRIQVGMGSYPFGSVAPFLVAPQ
;
A
#
# COMPACT_ATOMS: atom_id res chain seq x y z
N MET A 1 37.97 33.19 -2.96
CA MET A 1 36.76 32.85 -3.75
C MET A 1 36.70 31.38 -4.21
N ARG A 2 37.84 30.69 -4.45
CA ARG A 2 37.86 29.26 -4.83
C ARG A 2 37.36 28.28 -3.74
N ASN A 3 37.53 28.62 -2.46
CA ASN A 3 37.17 27.73 -1.34
C ASN A 3 35.67 27.77 -0.95
N ILE A 4 34.90 28.77 -1.40
CA ILE A 4 33.46 28.88 -1.10
C ILE A 4 32.62 28.03 -2.08
N ILE A 5 33.12 27.85 -3.31
CA ILE A 5 32.46 27.04 -4.36
C ILE A 5 32.54 25.54 -4.04
N LEU A 6 33.60 25.08 -3.34
CA LEU A 6 33.72 23.69 -2.89
C LEU A 6 32.78 23.34 -1.71
N LEU A 7 32.52 24.29 -0.79
CA LEU A 7 31.58 24.04 0.31
C LEU A 7 30.11 23.94 -0.15
N SER A 8 29.74 24.69 -1.18
CA SER A 8 28.39 24.69 -1.74
C SER A 8 28.08 23.42 -2.55
N LEU A 9 29.11 22.75 -3.08
CA LEU A 9 28.94 21.46 -3.77
C LEU A 9 28.78 20.27 -2.81
N CYS A 10 29.35 20.33 -1.61
CA CYS A 10 29.22 19.29 -0.58
C CYS A 10 27.87 19.33 0.17
N LEU A 11 27.23 20.51 0.24
CA LEU A 11 25.89 20.69 0.84
C LEU A 11 24.74 20.23 -0.08
N GLY A 12 25.02 20.01 -1.38
CA GLY A 12 24.03 19.59 -2.38
C GLY A 12 23.93 18.08 -2.61
N LEU A 13 24.75 17.27 -1.93
CA LEU A 13 24.82 15.81 -2.16
C LEU A 13 24.21 14.96 -1.03
N VAL A 14 23.34 15.55 -0.19
CA VAL A 14 22.41 14.73 0.61
C VAL A 14 21.30 14.25 -0.33
N ALA A 15 21.66 13.31 -1.22
CA ALA A 15 20.68 12.55 -1.97
C ALA A 15 19.75 11.90 -0.94
N CYS A 16 18.51 12.39 -0.87
CA CYS A 16 17.46 11.88 -0.01
C CYS A 16 17.09 10.45 -0.43
N SER A 17 17.93 9.45 -0.09
CA SER A 17 17.41 8.12 0.13
C SER A 17 16.56 8.22 1.38
N ALA A 18 15.27 8.51 1.19
CA ALA A 18 14.38 8.84 2.28
C ALA A 18 14.16 7.58 3.13
N ASN A 19 14.74 7.59 4.32
CA ASN A 19 14.61 6.52 5.30
C ASN A 19 13.10 6.36 5.64
N PRO A 20 12.48 5.18 5.47
CA PRO A 20 11.05 4.99 5.68
C PRO A 20 10.57 5.37 7.08
N GLN A 21 11.40 5.12 8.11
CA GLN A 21 11.08 5.48 9.50
C GLN A 21 11.09 7.00 9.70
N ARG A 22 12.07 7.68 9.09
CA ARG A 22 12.14 9.15 9.12
C ARG A 22 10.95 9.78 8.40
N LEU A 23 10.62 9.29 7.21
CA LEU A 23 9.44 9.74 6.45
C LEU A 23 8.15 9.53 7.22
N TYR A 24 8.00 8.37 7.85
CA TYR A 24 6.85 8.08 8.70
C TYR A 24 6.73 9.11 9.83
N GLN A 25 7.82 9.40 10.54
CA GLN A 25 7.80 10.39 11.62
C GLN A 25 7.45 11.79 11.11
N GLU A 26 8.13 12.26 10.06
CA GLU A 26 8.01 13.63 9.56
C GLU A 26 6.67 13.88 8.83
N GLN A 27 6.17 12.90 8.07
CA GLN A 27 5.04 13.11 7.16
C GLN A 27 3.77 12.35 7.53
N VAL A 28 3.82 11.41 8.48
CA VAL A 28 2.62 10.69 8.93
C VAL A 28 2.30 11.03 10.39
N VAL A 29 3.27 10.94 11.30
CA VAL A 29 3.04 11.25 12.72
C VAL A 29 2.80 12.74 12.90
N ASN A 30 3.68 13.58 12.36
CA ASN A 30 3.60 15.04 12.51
C ASN A 30 2.62 15.72 11.55
N ALA A 31 1.88 14.96 10.73
CA ALA A 31 0.92 15.53 9.79
C ALA A 31 -0.28 16.19 10.50
N SER A 32 -0.90 17.14 9.80
CA SER A 32 -2.11 17.84 10.23
C SER A 32 -3.39 17.32 9.56
N THR A 33 -3.30 16.31 8.69
CA THR A 33 -4.49 15.72 8.04
C THR A 33 -5.41 15.07 9.07
N PRO A 34 -6.73 14.96 8.81
CA PRO A 34 -7.67 14.35 9.75
C PRO A 34 -7.19 12.98 10.23
N LEU A 35 -7.27 12.72 11.55
CA LEU A 35 -6.89 11.46 12.17
C LEU A 35 -8.12 10.78 12.75
N ALA A 36 -8.63 9.77 12.04
CA ALA A 36 -9.70 8.92 12.52
C ALA A 36 -9.18 7.94 13.58
N LYS A 37 -9.94 7.80 14.67
CA LYS A 37 -9.69 6.79 15.72
C LYS A 37 -10.43 5.49 15.45
N THR A 38 -11.44 5.51 14.58
CA THR A 38 -12.28 4.35 14.25
C THR A 38 -12.50 4.24 12.73
N PRO A 39 -12.76 3.04 12.19
CA PRO A 39 -13.12 2.87 10.78
C PRO A 39 -14.35 3.69 10.34
N GLN A 40 -15.35 3.82 11.22
CA GLN A 40 -16.56 4.62 10.98
C GLN A 40 -16.22 6.11 10.82
N GLU A 41 -15.32 6.62 11.65
CA GLU A 41 -14.83 7.99 11.54
C GLU A 41 -13.99 8.17 10.27
N ALA A 42 -13.21 7.16 9.89
CA ALA A 42 -12.44 7.20 8.65
C ALA A 42 -13.34 7.35 7.40
N LEU A 43 -14.50 6.69 7.37
CA LEU A 43 -15.49 6.89 6.30
C LEU A 43 -16.08 8.30 6.26
N ARG A 44 -16.15 9.01 7.40
CA ARG A 44 -16.65 10.39 7.46
C ARG A 44 -15.61 11.43 7.04
N ASN A 45 -14.32 11.12 7.23
CA ASN A 45 -13.22 12.05 6.98
C ASN A 45 -12.84 12.19 5.49
N THR A 46 -13.38 11.34 4.61
CA THR A 46 -13.08 11.38 3.17
C THR A 46 -14.20 10.75 2.35
N SER A 47 -14.25 11.06 1.05
CA SER A 47 -15.19 10.44 0.13
C SER A 47 -14.69 9.06 -0.32
N ALA A 48 -15.64 8.14 -0.50
CA ALA A 48 -15.37 6.85 -1.12
C ALA A 48 -15.25 6.99 -2.65
N GLN A 49 -14.26 6.32 -3.23
CA GLN A 49 -14.06 6.22 -4.67
C GLN A 49 -14.73 4.93 -5.18
N PRO A 50 -15.50 4.95 -6.27
CA PRO A 50 -16.04 3.72 -6.84
C PRO A 50 -14.91 2.74 -7.16
N MET A 51 -15.02 1.51 -6.64
CA MET A 51 -14.07 0.45 -6.92
C MET A 51 -14.21 0.00 -8.37
N GLN A 52 -13.08 -0.29 -9.01
CA GLN A 52 -13.08 -0.89 -10.34
C GLN A 52 -13.66 -2.31 -10.30
N ILE A 53 -14.39 -2.70 -11.34
CA ILE A 53 -14.90 -4.05 -11.53
C ILE A 53 -14.25 -4.63 -12.78
N ALA A 54 -13.57 -5.77 -12.63
CA ALA A 54 -12.89 -6.50 -13.69
C ALA A 54 -12.05 -5.60 -14.64
N PRO A 55 -11.11 -4.78 -14.13
CA PRO A 55 -10.38 -3.78 -14.93
C PRO A 55 -9.35 -4.36 -15.91
N GLY A 56 -9.27 -5.69 -16.05
CA GLY A 56 -8.29 -6.37 -16.88
C GLY A 56 -6.87 -6.30 -16.29
N TRP A 57 -5.87 -6.14 -17.14
CA TRP A 57 -4.45 -6.32 -16.80
C TRP A 57 -3.75 -5.05 -16.28
N ARG A 58 -4.39 -3.88 -16.42
CA ARG A 58 -3.88 -2.57 -15.93
C ARG A 58 -4.99 -1.82 -15.20
N PRO A 59 -5.28 -2.19 -13.94
CA PRO A 59 -6.19 -1.41 -13.14
C PRO A 59 -5.64 0.01 -12.93
N GLU A 60 -6.54 0.98 -12.86
CA GLU A 60 -6.23 2.33 -12.40
C GLU A 60 -5.63 2.25 -10.99
N GLN A 61 -4.61 3.07 -10.75
CA GLN A 61 -3.88 3.10 -9.49
C GLN A 61 -4.14 4.40 -8.75
N TRP A 62 -4.35 4.29 -7.44
CA TRP A 62 -4.52 5.43 -6.55
C TRP A 62 -3.32 5.56 -5.62
N LYS A 63 -2.80 6.78 -5.52
CA LYS A 63 -1.69 7.09 -4.62
C LYS A 63 -2.18 7.31 -3.20
N ILE A 64 -1.57 6.64 -2.23
CA ILE A 64 -1.66 6.99 -0.81
C ILE A 64 -0.37 7.75 -0.48
N THR A 65 -0.50 9.03 -0.16
CA THR A 65 0.56 9.99 0.13
C THR A 65 0.32 10.66 1.48
N ALA A 66 1.13 11.66 1.82
CA ALA A 66 0.98 12.44 3.05
C ALA A 66 -0.27 13.34 3.08
N GLN A 67 -0.95 13.51 1.94
CA GLN A 67 -2.12 14.39 1.83
C GLN A 67 -3.42 13.70 2.25
N GLU A 68 -3.46 12.37 2.21
CA GLU A 68 -4.62 11.60 2.64
C GLU A 68 -4.86 11.71 4.16
N PRO A 69 -6.12 11.56 4.60
CA PRO A 69 -6.42 11.39 6.02
C PRO A 69 -5.73 10.14 6.57
N ARG A 70 -5.64 10.09 7.90
CA ARG A 70 -4.97 9.03 8.66
C ARG A 70 -5.99 8.28 9.50
N LEU A 71 -5.78 6.98 9.67
CA LEU A 71 -6.53 6.10 10.56
C LEU A 71 -5.58 5.50 11.59
N LEU A 72 -5.98 5.43 12.86
CA LEU A 72 -5.26 4.68 13.88
C LEU A 72 -5.48 3.18 13.72
N ILE A 73 -4.43 2.46 13.34
CA ILE A 73 -4.42 1.00 13.28
C ILE A 73 -3.58 0.50 14.45
N ASN A 74 -4.21 -0.05 15.49
CA ASN A 74 -3.56 -0.46 16.74
C ASN A 74 -2.66 0.63 17.34
N GLY A 75 -3.12 1.89 17.32
CA GLY A 75 -2.38 3.04 17.82
C GLY A 75 -1.38 3.65 16.83
N THR A 76 -1.22 3.08 15.63
CA THR A 76 -0.31 3.58 14.59
C THR A 76 -1.06 4.39 13.54
N PRO A 77 -0.78 5.71 13.38
CA PRO A 77 -1.31 6.52 12.29
C PRO A 77 -0.93 5.96 10.91
N SER A 78 -1.94 5.79 10.06
CA SER A 78 -1.79 5.16 8.75
C SER A 78 -2.62 5.92 7.70
N ASN A 79 -1.98 6.51 6.69
CA ASN A 79 -2.70 7.18 5.60
C ASN A 79 -3.56 6.18 4.83
N TYR A 80 -4.74 6.58 4.40
CA TYR A 80 -5.69 5.67 3.77
C TYR A 80 -6.54 6.31 2.67
N ARG A 81 -7.15 5.46 1.86
CA ARG A 81 -8.25 5.78 0.96
C ARG A 81 -9.44 4.85 1.20
N VAL A 82 -10.60 5.27 0.73
CA VAL A 82 -11.86 4.52 0.84
C VAL A 82 -12.37 4.21 -0.55
N PHE A 83 -12.79 2.96 -0.77
CA PHE A 83 -13.36 2.50 -2.03
C PHE A 83 -14.73 1.87 -1.78
N SER A 84 -15.72 2.16 -2.61
CA SER A 84 -17.06 1.58 -2.51
C SER A 84 -17.30 0.51 -3.58
N VAL A 85 -17.99 -0.56 -3.22
CA VAL A 85 -18.38 -1.63 -4.15
C VAL A 85 -19.73 -2.20 -3.73
N ASP A 86 -20.61 -2.47 -4.68
CA ASP A 86 -21.87 -3.14 -4.41
C ASP A 86 -21.66 -4.66 -4.37
N LEU A 87 -22.11 -5.30 -3.29
CA LEU A 87 -22.05 -6.74 -3.12
C LEU A 87 -23.45 -7.34 -2.93
N LYS A 88 -23.63 -8.58 -3.37
CA LYS A 88 -24.87 -9.35 -3.32
C LYS A 88 -24.80 -10.44 -2.25
N ALA A 89 -25.89 -10.57 -1.50
CA ALA A 89 -26.08 -11.58 -0.47
C ALA A 89 -25.88 -13.00 -1.04
N GLY A 90 -25.12 -13.83 -0.32
CA GLY A 90 -24.84 -15.22 -0.69
C GLY A 90 -24.00 -15.41 -1.95
N LYS A 91 -23.53 -14.32 -2.59
CA LYS A 91 -22.61 -14.40 -3.73
C LYS A 91 -21.16 -14.30 -3.26
N PRO A 92 -20.27 -15.22 -3.68
CA PRO A 92 -18.86 -15.09 -3.38
C PRO A 92 -18.30 -13.83 -4.06
N PHE A 93 -17.48 -13.08 -3.33
CA PHE A 93 -16.70 -11.98 -3.86
C PHE A 93 -15.21 -12.29 -3.76
N GLN A 94 -14.44 -11.70 -4.67
CA GLN A 94 -13.00 -11.61 -4.60
C GLN A 94 -12.59 -10.18 -4.94
N ILE A 95 -12.09 -9.46 -3.94
CA ILE A 95 -11.47 -8.16 -4.12
C ILE A 95 -9.96 -8.38 -4.09
N LYS A 96 -9.27 -7.86 -5.10
CA LYS A 96 -7.81 -7.83 -5.14
C LYS A 96 -7.33 -6.42 -4.84
N VAL A 97 -6.24 -6.32 -4.08
CA VAL A 97 -5.55 -5.06 -3.83
C VAL A 97 -4.10 -5.25 -4.21
N ASN A 98 -3.71 -4.68 -5.36
CA ASN A 98 -2.31 -4.60 -5.73
C ASN A 98 -1.67 -3.40 -5.03
N SER A 99 -0.39 -3.51 -4.66
CA SER A 99 0.45 -2.37 -4.36
C SER A 99 1.79 -2.46 -5.07
N TRP A 100 2.17 -1.39 -5.76
CA TRP A 100 3.39 -1.36 -6.54
C TRP A 100 4.57 -0.78 -5.77
N CYS A 101 5.73 -1.25 -6.17
CA CYS A 101 6.98 -0.77 -5.67
C CYS A 101 7.15 0.73 -5.90
N VAL A 102 7.64 1.42 -4.87
CA VAL A 102 7.95 2.84 -4.90
C VAL A 102 9.19 3.05 -5.77
N ASN A 103 9.22 4.16 -6.54
CA ASN A 103 10.34 4.54 -7.42
C ASN A 103 10.75 3.46 -8.43
N ALA A 104 9.77 2.76 -9.01
CA ALA A 104 9.97 1.72 -10.03
C ALA A 104 10.92 0.59 -9.58
N CYS A 105 11.08 0.38 -8.26
CA CYS A 105 11.97 -0.65 -7.74
C CYS A 105 13.43 -0.52 -8.19
N LEU A 106 13.89 0.70 -8.51
CA LEU A 106 15.27 0.96 -8.91
C LEU A 106 16.20 1.05 -7.69
N GLY A 107 17.44 0.58 -7.83
CA GLY A 107 18.45 0.63 -6.78
C GLY A 107 18.46 -0.57 -5.81
N PHE A 108 19.33 -0.50 -4.80
CA PHE A 108 19.57 -1.58 -3.84
C PHE A 108 18.47 -1.72 -2.78
N SER A 109 17.87 -0.60 -2.37
CA SER A 109 16.75 -0.58 -1.42
C SER A 109 15.44 -0.45 -2.17
N LYS A 110 14.60 -1.47 -2.08
CA LYS A 110 13.28 -1.51 -2.73
C LYS A 110 12.21 -1.41 -1.66
N TYR A 111 11.14 -0.69 -1.97
CA TYR A 111 10.10 -0.37 -1.00
C TYR A 111 8.71 -0.51 -1.61
N VAL A 112 7.74 -0.90 -0.79
CA VAL A 112 6.34 -1.04 -1.19
C VAL A 112 5.43 -0.61 -0.04
N LEU A 113 4.27 -0.05 -0.35
CA LEU A 113 3.23 0.14 0.66
C LEU A 113 2.62 -1.23 0.95
N VAL A 114 2.59 -1.64 2.22
CA VAL A 114 1.85 -2.84 2.62
C VAL A 114 0.43 -2.44 2.99
N PRO A 115 -0.59 -2.89 2.25
CA PRO A 115 -1.95 -2.52 2.59
C PRO A 115 -2.41 -3.21 3.88
N TYR A 116 -3.11 -2.46 4.72
CA TYR A 116 -4.01 -2.98 5.75
C TYR A 116 -5.43 -2.68 5.30
N LEU A 117 -6.23 -3.74 5.10
CA LEU A 117 -7.59 -3.57 4.58
C LEU A 117 -8.63 -3.74 5.70
N ILE A 118 -9.67 -2.93 5.64
CA ILE A 118 -10.85 -3.01 6.52
C ILE A 118 -12.08 -2.91 5.62
N LEU A 119 -12.93 -3.92 5.65
CA LEU A 119 -14.20 -3.94 4.92
C LEU A 119 -15.33 -3.57 5.88
N LEU A 120 -16.16 -2.62 5.46
CA LEU A 120 -17.34 -2.15 6.17
C LEU A 120 -18.59 -2.38 5.33
N ASP A 121 -19.72 -2.64 5.97
CA ASP A 121 -21.04 -2.60 5.32
C ASP A 121 -21.60 -1.17 5.22
N ASP A 122 -22.81 -1.05 4.70
CA ASP A 122 -23.54 0.21 4.50
C ASP A 122 -23.92 0.91 5.82
N GLU A 123 -23.99 0.16 6.92
CA GLU A 123 -24.15 0.66 8.29
C GLU A 123 -22.81 1.05 8.94
N SER A 124 -21.71 1.04 8.16
CA SER A 124 -20.35 1.28 8.63
C SER A 124 -19.88 0.28 9.71
N LYS A 125 -20.44 -0.91 9.76
CA LYS A 125 -19.97 -1.99 10.63
C LYS A 125 -18.81 -2.71 9.98
N VAL A 126 -17.74 -2.97 10.74
CA VAL A 126 -16.60 -3.75 10.24
C VAL A 126 -17.04 -5.20 10.06
N VAL A 127 -16.96 -5.70 8.82
CA VAL A 127 -17.26 -7.09 8.46
C VAL A 127 -15.98 -7.94 8.28
N GLY A 128 -14.82 -7.30 8.16
CA GLY A 128 -13.52 -7.98 8.22
C GLY A 128 -12.34 -7.02 8.14
N GLN A 129 -11.17 -7.44 8.64
CA GLN A 129 -9.96 -6.61 8.65
C GLN A 129 -8.66 -7.40 8.72
N GLY A 130 -7.54 -6.74 8.43
CA GLY A 130 -6.20 -7.27 8.72
C GLY A 130 -5.77 -8.40 7.80
N PHE A 131 -6.29 -8.41 6.57
CA PHE A 131 -6.11 -9.50 5.62
C PHE A 131 -4.64 -9.71 5.26
N GLY A 132 -4.18 -10.92 5.53
CA GLY A 132 -2.79 -11.29 5.59
C GLY A 132 -2.46 -12.36 4.58
N GLN A 133 -1.83 -11.94 3.48
CA GLN A 133 -0.62 -12.57 2.97
C GLN A 133 -0.12 -11.69 1.83
N VAL A 134 0.97 -10.97 2.10
CA VAL A 134 1.72 -10.28 1.05
C VAL A 134 2.28 -11.37 0.13
N ARG A 135 1.66 -11.53 -1.03
CA ARG A 135 2.16 -12.37 -2.12
C ARG A 135 2.65 -11.46 -3.21
N GLY A 136 3.64 -11.89 -3.99
CA GLY A 136 4.11 -11.08 -5.10
C GLY A 136 5.55 -11.37 -5.45
N ILE A 137 6.04 -10.56 -6.37
CA ILE A 137 7.42 -10.54 -6.82
C ILE A 137 7.98 -9.16 -6.55
N VAL A 138 9.30 -9.00 -6.58
CA VAL A 138 9.88 -7.65 -6.49
C VAL A 138 9.28 -6.77 -7.58
N GLY A 139 8.60 -5.69 -7.19
CA GLY A 139 7.88 -4.78 -8.09
C GLY A 139 6.40 -4.61 -7.77
N VAL A 140 5.73 -5.65 -7.25
CA VAL A 140 4.30 -5.60 -6.90
C VAL A 140 3.98 -6.61 -5.80
N ILE A 141 3.13 -6.21 -4.86
CA ILE A 141 2.50 -7.13 -3.92
C ILE A 141 1.00 -7.15 -4.13
N ASP A 142 0.41 -8.30 -3.83
CA ASP A 142 -0.99 -8.61 -4.01
C ASP A 142 -1.56 -9.07 -2.67
N GLN A 143 -2.76 -8.58 -2.37
CA GLN A 143 -3.60 -9.08 -1.29
C GLN A 143 -4.99 -9.39 -1.83
N ASP A 144 -5.46 -10.60 -1.54
CA ASP A 144 -6.78 -11.06 -1.93
C ASP A 144 -7.70 -11.06 -0.70
N LEU A 145 -8.86 -10.46 -0.86
CA LEU A 145 -9.96 -10.53 0.08
C LEU A 145 -11.10 -11.32 -0.57
N THR A 146 -11.38 -12.50 -0.04
CA THR A 146 -12.46 -13.37 -0.51
C THR A 146 -13.48 -13.60 0.59
N GLY A 147 -14.73 -13.77 0.22
CA GLY A 147 -15.79 -14.02 1.18
C GLY A 147 -17.17 -14.03 0.54
N GLN A 148 -18.19 -14.01 1.39
CA GLN A 148 -19.59 -13.78 1.04
C GLN A 148 -20.14 -12.75 2.00
N VAL A 149 -21.19 -12.05 1.58
CA VAL A 149 -21.93 -11.12 2.43
C VAL A 149 -23.34 -11.64 2.65
N ASP A 150 -23.96 -11.27 3.78
CA ASP A 150 -25.30 -11.74 4.14
C ASP A 150 -26.41 -10.79 3.66
N ARG A 151 -26.03 -9.59 3.21
CA ARG A 151 -26.95 -8.53 2.77
C ARG A 151 -26.48 -7.92 1.46
N ASN A 152 -27.43 -7.62 0.59
CA ASN A 152 -27.20 -6.75 -0.57
C ASN A 152 -26.91 -5.34 -0.08
N GLY A 153 -25.93 -4.66 -0.67
CA GLY A 153 -25.67 -3.26 -0.34
C GLY A 153 -24.32 -2.78 -0.84
N THR A 154 -24.04 -1.50 -0.58
CA THR A 154 -22.75 -0.89 -0.83
C THR A 154 -21.82 -1.17 0.35
N TYR A 155 -20.69 -1.79 0.07
CA TYR A 155 -19.63 -2.04 1.04
C TYR A 155 -18.47 -1.07 0.79
N TYR A 156 -17.77 -0.73 1.87
CA TYR A 156 -16.65 0.20 1.83
C TYR A 156 -15.36 -0.50 2.25
N LEU A 157 -14.37 -0.48 1.37
CA LEU A 157 -13.03 -0.95 1.63
C LEU A 157 -12.13 0.23 1.98
N ILE A 158 -11.69 0.29 3.23
CA ILE A 158 -10.56 1.15 3.62
C ILE A 158 -9.28 0.42 3.23
N VAL A 159 -8.44 1.08 2.45
CA VAL A 159 -7.08 0.63 2.11
C VAL A 159 -6.10 1.61 2.75
N ALA A 160 -5.42 1.15 3.81
CA ALA A 160 -4.47 1.96 4.57
C ALA A 160 -3.03 1.46 4.42
N ALA A 161 -2.06 2.36 4.54
CA ALA A 161 -0.64 2.01 4.62
C ALA A 161 -0.31 1.40 6.00
N ASP A 162 0.07 0.12 6.08
CA ASP A 162 0.46 -0.51 7.35
C ASP A 162 1.80 0.03 7.85
N ASN A 163 1.71 1.07 8.67
CA ASN A 163 2.85 1.79 9.21
C ASN A 163 3.36 1.25 10.54
N ARG A 164 2.92 0.05 10.98
CA ARG A 164 3.32 -0.49 12.29
C ARG A 164 4.82 -0.78 12.36
N ASN A 165 5.44 -1.06 11.21
CA ASN A 165 6.88 -1.33 11.11
C ASN A 165 7.46 -0.78 9.79
N PRO A 166 7.59 0.54 9.59
CA PRO A 166 8.12 1.10 8.35
C PRO A 166 9.57 0.65 8.10
N GLY A 167 9.90 0.36 6.85
CA GLY A 167 11.23 -0.11 6.44
C GLY A 167 11.53 -1.58 6.75
N LYS A 168 10.67 -2.29 7.50
CA LYS A 168 10.82 -3.73 7.74
C LYS A 168 10.67 -4.49 6.44
N GLN A 169 11.48 -5.52 6.22
CA GLN A 169 11.36 -6.37 5.04
C GLN A 169 10.03 -7.14 5.06
N VAL A 170 9.29 -7.04 3.96
CA VAL A 170 7.93 -7.60 3.80
C VAL A 170 7.81 -8.58 2.64
N LEU A 171 8.78 -8.57 1.72
CA LEU A 171 8.90 -9.54 0.63
C LEU A 171 10.38 -9.90 0.44
N ILE A 172 10.65 -11.16 0.12
CA ILE A 172 11.95 -11.64 -0.38
C ILE A 172 11.67 -12.41 -1.67
N ASP A 173 12.32 -12.01 -2.76
CA ASP A 173 12.19 -12.69 -4.05
C ASP A 173 13.57 -13.15 -4.54
N ASN A 174 13.58 -14.26 -5.27
CA ASN A 174 14.79 -14.81 -5.86
C ASN A 174 14.88 -14.36 -7.32
N VAL A 175 15.74 -13.38 -7.60
CA VAL A 175 15.86 -12.83 -8.95
C VAL A 175 17.05 -13.48 -9.66
N MET A 176 16.85 -13.92 -10.91
CA MET A 176 17.94 -14.34 -11.79
C MET A 176 18.62 -13.10 -12.38
N VAL A 177 19.95 -13.09 -12.39
CA VAL A 177 20.72 -11.99 -12.99
C VAL A 177 20.57 -12.07 -14.52
N VAL A 178 19.82 -11.11 -15.08
CA VAL A 178 19.63 -10.98 -16.53
C VAL A 178 20.99 -10.78 -17.21
N GLY A 179 21.31 -11.61 -18.21
CA GLY A 179 22.59 -11.58 -18.93
C GLY A 179 23.69 -12.48 -18.36
N SER A 180 23.42 -13.22 -17.28
CA SER A 180 24.35 -14.21 -16.75
C SER A 180 24.03 -15.61 -17.30
N SER A 181 25.03 -16.37 -17.76
CA SER A 181 24.93 -17.76 -18.20
C SER A 181 24.81 -18.74 -17.02
N VAL A 182 24.09 -18.33 -15.97
CA VAL A 182 23.95 -19.09 -14.74
C VAL A 182 22.90 -20.18 -14.97
N PRO A 183 23.22 -21.48 -14.76
CA PRO A 183 22.26 -22.58 -14.90
C PRO A 183 21.02 -22.33 -14.02
N ALA A 184 19.88 -22.97 -14.33
CA ALA A 184 18.65 -22.86 -13.52
C ALA A 184 18.84 -23.21 -12.01
N ASN A 185 19.93 -23.90 -11.68
CA ASN A 185 20.34 -24.31 -10.33
C ASN A 185 21.46 -23.43 -9.73
N GLY A 186 21.86 -22.36 -10.40
CA GLY A 186 22.92 -21.49 -9.93
C GLY A 186 22.47 -20.46 -8.89
N PRO A 187 23.41 -19.66 -8.35
CA PRO A 187 23.15 -18.77 -7.23
C PRO A 187 22.09 -17.73 -7.58
N ARG A 188 21.03 -17.69 -6.77
CA ARG A 188 19.94 -16.70 -6.88
C ARG A 188 20.24 -15.53 -5.95
N ILE A 189 20.05 -14.31 -6.44
CA ILE A 189 20.18 -13.13 -5.58
C ILE A 189 18.84 -12.93 -4.87
N GLN A 190 18.87 -12.98 -3.54
CA GLN A 190 17.73 -12.61 -2.72
C GLN A 190 17.59 -11.09 -2.73
N VAL A 191 16.46 -10.62 -3.24
CA VAL A 191 16.12 -9.21 -3.29
C VAL A 191 14.92 -8.98 -2.39
N GLY A 192 15.10 -8.12 -1.40
CA GLY A 192 14.04 -7.75 -0.46
C GLY A 192 13.27 -6.50 -0.89
N MET A 193 12.01 -6.40 -0.47
CA MET A 193 11.30 -5.13 -0.39
C MET A 193 10.95 -4.79 1.06
N GLY A 194 11.23 -3.57 1.48
CA GLY A 194 10.80 -3.02 2.76
C GLY A 194 9.42 -2.36 2.67
N SER A 195 8.73 -2.25 3.80
CA SER A 195 7.50 -1.44 3.89
C SER A 195 7.80 0.06 3.75
N TYR A 196 6.88 0.80 3.13
CA TYR A 196 6.95 2.24 2.94
C TYR A 196 5.64 2.89 3.38
N PRO A 197 5.67 4.12 3.94
CA PRO A 197 4.46 4.77 4.42
C PRO A 197 3.50 5.25 3.32
N PHE A 198 3.97 5.27 2.08
CA PHE A 198 3.25 5.79 0.92
C PHE A 198 3.40 4.84 -0.27
N GLY A 199 2.52 4.92 -1.25
CA GLY A 199 2.61 4.08 -2.43
C GLY A 199 1.40 4.20 -3.33
N SER A 200 1.34 3.33 -4.33
CA SER A 200 0.19 3.20 -5.22
C SER A 200 -0.53 1.89 -4.91
N VAL A 201 -1.86 1.95 -4.86
CA VAL A 201 -2.73 0.78 -4.68
C VAL A 201 -3.77 0.71 -5.79
N ALA A 202 -4.23 -0.50 -6.11
CA ALA A 202 -5.36 -0.71 -7.00
C ALA A 202 -6.29 -1.78 -6.43
N PRO A 203 -7.30 -1.39 -5.64
CA PRO A 203 -8.39 -2.28 -5.28
C PRO A 203 -9.35 -2.47 -6.45
N PHE A 204 -9.74 -3.71 -6.71
CA PHE A 204 -10.78 -4.03 -7.69
C PHE A 204 -11.52 -5.33 -7.35
N LEU A 205 -12.79 -5.39 -7.74
CA LEU A 205 -13.59 -6.61 -7.71
C LEU A 205 -13.26 -7.44 -8.95
N VAL A 206 -12.89 -8.72 -8.79
CA VAL A 206 -12.41 -9.57 -9.89
C VAL A 206 -13.49 -9.84 -10.93
N ALA A 207 -14.74 -9.98 -10.51
CA ALA A 207 -15.87 -10.24 -11.40
C ALA A 207 -17.14 -9.56 -10.87
N PRO A 208 -18.07 -9.14 -11.73
CA PRO A 208 -19.41 -8.73 -11.32
C PRO A 208 -20.14 -9.85 -10.56
N GLN A 209 -21.03 -9.48 -9.63
CA GLN A 209 -21.87 -10.43 -8.87
C GLN A 209 -23.30 -10.54 -9.39
#